data_AF-A0A6A5WQ34-F1
#
_entry.id   AF-A0A6A5WQ34-F1
#
_cell.length_a   1.000
_cell.length_b   1.000
_cell.length_c   1.000
_cell.angle_alpha   90.00
_cell.angle_beta   90.00
_cell.angle_gamma   90.00
#
_symmetry.space_group_name_H-M   'P 1'
#
loop_
_entity.id
_entity.type
_entity.pdbx_description
1 polymer ?
#
loop_
_entity_poly.entity_id
_entity_poly.type
_entity_poly.pdbx_seq_one_letter_code
_entity_poly.pdbx_strand_id
1 'polypeptide(L)'
;MNTNADDINNAEKPGHVVIDIDSRASTVVHTPTNTAENSPPTRDPNIEINDTITSTLESYPCGYPQLAGFQSSESSFSIYRTFDYLHSRVILQLQDELRDCEENLSDMDYLDSKNGREKCLTSRMGDLKQTRKDKQSSSKRVDLLATIATKLIQYDQVLVGARKLGAFQRPSARDYRSVRRFFYNEKPLSSMSEEQYILRKEDLVTLRHGREWATFDGWVEGLVSKFPWKWLTRKLFTTPELRKKSTSDTIFYYSPSRIEQFVCLIITFIIFVLLVLPVVAMYKLTYVGNRNNLFDAIGILVAFTLLFSAAMGMLTKAKRHELFAASAAYCAVLVVFISNFDGQNGKMGSPGG
;
A
#
# COMPACT_ATOMS: atom_id res chain seq x y z
N MET A 1 -16.54 -54.69 -51.13
CA MET A 1 -17.09 -54.90 -49.77
C MET A 1 -16.59 -53.76 -48.90
N ASN A 2 -17.50 -52.82 -48.69
CA ASN A 2 -17.64 -51.71 -47.73
C ASN A 2 -16.48 -50.98 -47.03
N THR A 3 -16.63 -49.66 -47.19
CA THR A 3 -16.34 -48.45 -46.40
C THR A 3 -16.71 -48.44 -44.90
N ASN A 4 -16.14 -47.44 -44.21
CA ASN A 4 -16.60 -46.74 -42.97
C ASN A 4 -16.35 -47.47 -41.64
N ALA A 5 -16.12 -46.83 -40.48
CA ALA A 5 -15.83 -45.46 -40.03
C ALA A 5 -15.59 -45.54 -38.50
N ASP A 6 -15.24 -44.40 -37.88
CA ASP A 6 -15.48 -44.03 -36.48
C ASP A 6 -14.41 -44.31 -35.39
N ASP A 7 -13.61 -43.27 -35.12
CA ASP A 7 -13.73 -42.35 -33.97
C ASP A 7 -13.52 -42.79 -32.49
N ILE A 8 -12.76 -41.90 -31.80
CA ILE A 8 -12.87 -41.48 -30.38
C ILE A 8 -12.16 -42.31 -29.28
N ASN A 9 -11.03 -41.81 -28.74
CA ASN A 9 -10.93 -41.29 -27.35
C ASN A 9 -9.50 -40.90 -26.90
N ASN A 10 -9.20 -39.60 -26.99
CA ASN A 10 -8.95 -38.66 -25.89
C ASN A 10 -8.24 -39.15 -24.60
N ALA A 11 -7.10 -38.53 -24.26
CA ALA A 11 -6.86 -37.85 -22.97
C ALA A 11 -5.43 -37.29 -22.89
N GLU A 12 -5.20 -36.16 -23.53
CA GLU A 12 -4.05 -35.29 -23.27
C GLU A 12 -4.31 -34.58 -21.92
N LYS A 13 -3.49 -34.87 -20.90
CA LYS A 13 -3.62 -34.24 -19.58
C LYS A 13 -3.29 -32.74 -19.70
N PRO A 14 -4.17 -31.82 -19.27
CA PRO A 14 -3.82 -30.41 -19.28
C PRO A 14 -2.70 -30.16 -18.26
N GLY A 15 -1.60 -29.59 -18.75
CA GLY A 15 -0.52 -29.08 -17.92
C GLY A 15 -1.10 -28.12 -16.87
N HIS A 16 -0.77 -28.38 -15.62
CA HIS A 16 -1.27 -27.62 -14.49
C HIS A 16 -0.69 -26.20 -14.57
N VAL A 17 -1.48 -25.23 -15.02
CA VAL A 17 -1.09 -23.81 -15.03
C VAL A 17 -1.22 -23.30 -13.60
N VAL A 18 -0.09 -23.15 -12.92
CA VAL A 18 -0.02 -22.37 -11.68
C VAL A 18 0.00 -20.91 -12.11
N ILE A 19 -1.14 -20.22 -11.98
CA ILE A 19 -1.21 -18.78 -12.19
C ILE A 19 -0.66 -18.13 -10.93
N ASP A 20 0.63 -17.82 -10.95
CA ASP A 20 1.23 -16.95 -9.93
C ASP A 20 0.90 -15.50 -10.32
N ILE A 21 -0.14 -14.94 -9.69
CA ILE A 21 -0.56 -13.54 -9.92
C ILE A 21 0.38 -12.64 -9.11
N ASP A 22 1.61 -12.48 -9.58
CA ASP A 22 2.54 -11.54 -8.94
C ASP A 22 3.36 -10.76 -9.96
N SER A 23 2.68 -9.87 -10.69
CA SER A 23 3.18 -8.56 -11.15
C SER A 23 2.31 -8.00 -12.29
N ARG A 24 1.49 -6.99 -12.00
CA ARG A 24 1.00 -6.08 -13.03
C ARG A 24 2.09 -5.03 -13.30
N ALA A 25 2.94 -5.28 -14.28
CA ALA A 25 3.63 -4.21 -14.98
C ALA A 25 2.79 -3.87 -16.21
N SER A 26 2.23 -2.66 -16.24
CA SER A 26 1.48 -2.17 -17.39
C SER A 26 2.44 -1.93 -18.55
N THR A 27 2.48 -2.83 -19.52
CA THR A 27 3.16 -2.59 -20.80
C THR A 27 2.27 -1.68 -21.64
N VAL A 28 2.72 -0.45 -21.89
CA VAL A 28 2.06 0.45 -22.84
C VAL A 28 2.30 -0.10 -24.25
N VAL A 29 1.22 -0.52 -24.91
CA VAL A 29 1.23 -0.85 -26.34
C VAL A 29 1.37 0.47 -27.10
N HIS A 30 2.54 0.72 -27.70
CA HIS A 30 2.66 1.76 -28.71
C HIS A 30 1.88 1.31 -29.95
N THR A 31 0.74 1.93 -30.22
CA THR A 31 0.06 1.84 -31.52
C THR A 31 0.59 2.96 -32.41
N PRO A 32 1.34 2.69 -33.49
CA PRO A 32 1.62 3.72 -34.48
C PRO A 32 0.34 3.98 -35.27
N THR A 33 -0.15 5.22 -35.22
CA THR A 33 -1.15 5.69 -36.18
C THR A 33 -0.43 5.93 -37.51
N ASN A 34 -0.69 5.09 -38.51
CA ASN A 34 -0.61 5.49 -39.92
C ASN A 34 -1.46 4.54 -40.79
N THR A 35 -2.49 5.15 -41.36
CA THR A 35 -3.09 4.96 -42.68
C THR A 35 -2.77 3.68 -43.45
N ALA A 36 -3.81 2.85 -43.60
CA ALA A 36 -4.13 1.96 -44.72
C ALA A 36 -2.97 1.29 -45.48
N GLU A 37 -2.70 0.03 -45.16
CA GLU A 37 -2.46 -1.04 -46.14
C GLU A 37 -2.73 -2.40 -45.48
N ASN A 38 -3.76 -3.10 -45.94
CA ASN A 38 -4.14 -4.42 -45.44
C ASN A 38 -3.11 -5.47 -45.87
N SER A 39 -2.16 -5.76 -44.99
CA SER A 39 -1.37 -7.00 -45.03
C SER A 39 -1.40 -7.66 -43.63
N PRO A 40 -1.51 -8.99 -43.54
CA PRO A 40 -1.53 -9.67 -42.25
C PRO A 40 -0.19 -9.44 -41.53
N PRO A 41 -0.18 -9.28 -40.19
CA PRO A 41 1.05 -9.06 -39.45
C PRO A 41 1.98 -10.26 -39.67
N THR A 42 3.11 -10.00 -40.34
CA THR A 42 4.16 -11.00 -40.54
C THR A 42 4.72 -11.34 -39.16
N ARG A 43 4.57 -12.59 -38.71
CA ARG A 43 5.16 -13.07 -37.46
C ARG A 43 6.68 -12.93 -37.61
N ASP A 44 7.28 -12.06 -36.79
CA ASP A 44 8.73 -11.95 -36.70
C ASP A 44 9.28 -13.31 -36.22
N PRO A 45 10.09 -14.02 -37.03
CA PRO A 45 10.51 -15.39 -36.74
C PRO A 45 11.46 -15.49 -35.53
N ASN A 46 11.88 -14.36 -34.95
CA ASN A 46 12.84 -14.31 -33.85
C ASN A 46 12.23 -14.03 -32.47
N ILE A 47 10.91 -13.84 -32.35
CA ILE A 47 10.26 -13.63 -31.05
C ILE A 47 9.59 -14.93 -30.62
N GLU A 48 10.34 -15.75 -29.89
CA GLU A 48 9.76 -16.89 -29.18
C GLU A 48 8.84 -16.39 -28.06
N ILE A 49 7.68 -17.03 -27.87
CA ILE A 49 6.69 -16.65 -26.83
C ILE A 49 7.28 -16.69 -25.41
N ASN A 50 8.41 -17.37 -25.24
CA ASN A 50 9.14 -17.49 -23.97
C ASN A 50 9.97 -16.24 -23.62
N ASP A 51 10.22 -15.35 -24.57
CA ASP A 51 11.07 -14.17 -24.36
C ASP A 51 10.27 -12.99 -23.80
N THR A 52 10.73 -12.48 -22.66
CA THR A 52 10.12 -11.32 -22.01
C THR A 52 10.57 -10.03 -22.69
N ILE A 53 9.65 -9.34 -23.38
CA ILE A 53 9.89 -8.02 -23.93
C ILE A 53 10.08 -7.02 -22.78
N THR A 54 11.31 -6.56 -22.58
CA THR A 54 11.66 -5.59 -21.53
C THR A 54 12.13 -4.30 -22.18
N SER A 55 11.35 -3.22 -22.06
CA SER A 55 11.78 -1.88 -22.47
C SER A 55 12.68 -1.28 -21.41
N THR A 56 13.83 -0.75 -21.83
CA THR A 56 14.75 -0.02 -20.95
C THR A 56 14.22 1.38 -20.66
N LEU A 57 14.55 1.94 -19.50
CA LEU A 57 14.18 3.33 -19.19
C LEU A 57 14.78 4.32 -20.19
N GLU A 58 15.98 4.03 -20.68
CA GLU A 58 16.70 4.87 -21.64
C GLU A 58 16.08 4.83 -23.06
N SER A 59 15.14 3.91 -23.32
CA SER A 59 14.40 3.88 -24.59
C SER A 59 13.34 5.00 -24.70
N TYR A 60 12.92 5.57 -23.56
CA TYR A 60 11.95 6.66 -23.55
C TYR A 60 12.63 8.01 -23.83
N PRO A 61 12.00 8.89 -24.63
CA PRO A 61 12.50 10.26 -24.84
C PRO A 61 12.62 11.03 -23.52
N CYS A 62 13.69 11.82 -23.39
CA CYS A 62 13.90 12.70 -22.22
C CYS A 62 12.70 13.65 -22.02
N GLY A 63 12.37 13.96 -20.77
CA GLY A 63 11.17 14.71 -20.42
C GLY A 63 10.14 13.89 -19.63
N TYR A 64 8.88 14.29 -19.76
CA TYR A 64 7.72 13.56 -19.23
C TYR A 64 7.65 12.08 -19.67
N PRO A 65 8.00 11.69 -20.91
CA PRO A 65 7.96 10.28 -21.29
C PRO A 65 8.93 9.43 -20.46
N GLN A 66 10.16 9.90 -20.25
CA GLN A 66 11.15 9.22 -19.41
C GLN A 66 10.73 9.20 -17.93
N LEU A 67 10.18 10.31 -17.41
CA LEU A 67 9.65 10.35 -16.04
C LEU A 67 8.48 9.36 -15.85
N ALA A 68 7.56 9.30 -16.81
CA ALA A 68 6.44 8.35 -16.80
C ALA A 68 6.94 6.91 -16.92
N GLY A 69 7.92 6.64 -17.77
CA GLY A 69 8.61 5.35 -17.86
C GLY A 69 9.23 4.95 -16.52
N PHE A 70 9.89 5.89 -15.83
CA PHE A 70 10.46 5.64 -14.51
C PHE A 70 9.39 5.36 -13.44
N GLN A 71 8.36 6.20 -13.34
CA GLN A 71 7.29 6.05 -12.33
C GLN A 71 6.42 4.80 -12.55
N SER A 72 6.32 4.31 -13.79
CA SER A 72 5.59 3.08 -14.15
C SER A 72 6.47 1.83 -14.12
N SER A 73 7.80 1.97 -14.12
CA SER A 73 8.74 0.84 -14.17
C SER A 73 8.68 -0.08 -12.94
N GLU A 74 8.34 0.48 -11.77
CA GLU A 74 8.14 -0.23 -10.51
C GLU A 74 7.05 0.46 -9.68
N SER A 75 6.19 -0.31 -9.00
CA SER A 75 5.14 0.23 -8.13
C SER A 75 5.67 1.09 -6.99
N SER A 76 6.88 0.81 -6.51
CA SER A 76 7.60 1.61 -5.50
C SER A 76 7.91 3.04 -5.97
N PHE A 77 8.04 3.27 -7.29
CA PHE A 77 8.34 4.58 -7.87
C PHE A 77 7.10 5.35 -8.32
N SER A 78 5.91 4.74 -8.24
CA SER A 78 4.63 5.35 -8.55
C SER A 78 4.22 6.35 -7.45
N ILE A 79 4.98 7.44 -7.33
CA ILE A 79 4.81 8.52 -6.36
C ILE A 79 4.24 9.74 -7.06
N TYR A 80 3.13 10.26 -6.54
CA TYR A 80 2.41 11.40 -7.11
C TYR A 80 2.00 12.38 -6.03
N ARG A 81 1.71 13.62 -6.45
CA ARG A 81 1.23 14.67 -5.58
C ARG A 81 -0.28 14.59 -5.38
N THR A 82 -0.78 14.75 -4.15
CA THR A 82 -2.22 14.73 -3.85
C THR A 82 -2.89 16.09 -3.94
N PHE A 83 -2.14 17.18 -3.78
CA PHE A 83 -2.65 18.55 -3.78
C PHE A 83 -3.66 18.82 -2.64
N ASP A 84 -3.37 18.33 -1.43
CA ASP A 84 -4.26 18.39 -0.26
C ASP A 84 -4.75 19.81 0.05
N TYR A 85 -3.85 20.79 -0.09
CA TYR A 85 -4.17 22.20 0.10
C TYR A 85 -5.20 22.70 -0.92
N LEU A 86 -5.05 22.34 -2.19
CA LEU A 86 -5.98 22.76 -3.24
C LEU A 86 -7.35 22.08 -3.07
N HIS A 87 -7.37 20.80 -2.73
CA HIS A 87 -8.61 20.11 -2.40
C HIS A 87 -9.32 20.79 -1.23
N SER A 88 -8.61 21.11 -0.15
CA SER A 88 -9.18 21.82 1.00
C SER A 88 -9.74 23.19 0.61
N ARG A 89 -9.02 23.95 -0.22
CA ARG A 89 -9.47 25.27 -0.71
C ARG A 89 -10.75 25.17 -1.55
N VAL A 90 -10.84 24.19 -2.45
CA VAL A 90 -12.04 23.97 -3.28
C VAL A 90 -13.22 23.53 -2.42
N ILE A 91 -13.00 22.65 -1.44
CA ILE A 91 -14.04 22.21 -0.50
C ILE A 91 -14.58 23.41 0.29
N LEU A 92 -13.70 24.26 0.84
CA LEU A 92 -14.11 25.45 1.59
C LEU A 92 -14.88 26.45 0.72
N GLN A 93 -14.45 26.65 -0.53
CA GLN A 93 -15.15 27.49 -1.50
C GLN A 93 -16.58 26.96 -1.75
N LEU A 94 -16.72 25.66 -1.98
CA LEU A 94 -18.03 25.03 -2.21
C LEU A 94 -18.93 25.08 -0.97
N GLN A 95 -18.35 25.00 0.24
CA GLN A 95 -19.10 25.16 1.49
C GLN A 95 -19.68 26.56 1.64
N ASP A 96 -18.88 27.59 1.39
CA ASP A 96 -19.32 28.99 1.45
C ASP A 96 -20.42 29.26 0.42
N GLU A 97 -20.23 28.78 -0.80
CA GLU A 97 -21.21 28.89 -1.87
C GLU A 97 -22.53 28.14 -1.59
N LEU A 98 -22.49 27.02 -0.87
CA LEU A 98 -23.67 26.29 -0.43
C LEU A 98 -24.36 26.99 0.74
N ARG A 99 -23.58 27.55 1.70
CA ARG A 99 -24.11 28.37 2.80
C ARG A 99 -24.89 29.55 2.24
N ASP A 100 -24.33 30.28 1.28
CA ASP A 100 -24.99 31.43 0.66
C ASP A 100 -26.31 31.01 0.00
N CYS A 101 -26.34 29.87 -0.69
CA CYS A 101 -27.57 29.34 -1.27
C CYS A 101 -28.59 28.92 -0.20
N GLU A 102 -28.15 28.31 0.91
CA GLU A 102 -28.99 27.90 2.04
C GLU A 102 -29.62 29.11 2.74
N GLU A 103 -28.83 30.16 2.97
CA GLU A 103 -29.29 31.42 3.54
C GLU A 103 -30.31 32.10 2.62
N ASN A 104 -30.01 32.23 1.32
CA ASN A 104 -30.94 32.79 0.34
C ASN A 104 -32.25 32.01 0.24
N LEU A 105 -32.20 30.68 0.33
CA LEU A 105 -33.40 29.83 0.33
C LEU A 105 -34.22 30.05 1.61
N SER A 106 -33.56 30.09 2.76
CA SER A 106 -34.18 30.34 4.06
C SER A 106 -34.83 31.72 4.12
N ASP A 107 -34.19 32.74 3.55
CA ASP A 107 -34.73 34.09 3.44
C ASP A 107 -35.97 34.15 2.55
N MET A 108 -35.96 33.48 1.40
CA MET A 108 -37.14 33.37 0.55
C MET A 108 -38.30 32.69 1.28
N ASP A 109 -38.02 31.62 2.03
CA ASP A 109 -39.03 30.88 2.77
C ASP A 109 -39.61 31.71 3.92
N TYR A 110 -38.74 32.45 4.64
CA TYR A 110 -39.14 33.39 5.68
C TYR A 110 -40.00 34.54 5.13
N LEU A 111 -39.60 35.14 4.01
CA LEU A 111 -40.36 36.21 3.35
C LEU A 111 -41.73 35.72 2.86
N ASP A 112 -41.81 34.50 2.33
CA ASP A 112 -43.09 33.92 1.89
C ASP A 112 -44.02 33.62 3.06
N SER A 113 -43.48 33.15 4.19
CA SER A 113 -44.24 32.97 5.42
C SER A 113 -44.77 34.29 5.97
N LYS A 114 -43.90 35.31 6.09
CA LYS A 114 -44.26 36.64 6.63
C LYS A 114 -45.26 37.40 5.76
N ASN A 115 -45.16 37.29 4.44
CA ASN A 115 -45.99 38.03 3.50
C ASN A 115 -47.33 37.34 3.17
N GLY A 116 -47.70 36.28 3.91
CA GLY A 116 -48.95 35.54 3.66
C GLY A 116 -48.94 34.76 2.33
N ARG A 117 -47.76 34.44 1.79
CA ARG A 117 -47.56 33.67 0.56
C ARG A 117 -47.36 32.18 0.84
N GLU A 118 -48.03 31.64 1.87
CA GLU A 118 -47.90 30.25 2.32
C GLU A 118 -48.06 29.22 1.19
N LYS A 119 -48.92 29.50 0.20
CA LYS A 119 -49.12 28.63 -0.97
C LYS A 119 -47.84 28.37 -1.77
N CYS A 120 -46.85 29.28 -1.72
CA CYS A 120 -45.55 29.08 -2.37
C CYS A 120 -44.71 28.03 -1.64
N LEU A 121 -44.85 27.93 -0.32
CA LEU A 121 -44.17 26.96 0.53
C LEU A 121 -44.83 25.57 0.46
N THR A 122 -46.16 25.52 0.43
CA THR A 122 -46.91 24.26 0.50
C THR A 122 -47.11 23.60 -0.87
N SER A 123 -46.86 24.32 -1.97
CA SER A 123 -47.06 23.79 -3.32
C SER A 123 -46.16 24.46 -4.35
N ARG A 124 -45.42 23.64 -5.11
CA ARG A 124 -44.65 24.09 -6.29
C ARG A 124 -45.53 24.81 -7.32
N MET A 125 -46.78 24.39 -7.47
CA MET A 125 -47.73 25.06 -8.34
C MET A 125 -48.10 26.46 -7.82
N GLY A 126 -48.14 26.63 -6.51
CA GLY A 126 -48.36 27.92 -5.86
C GLY A 126 -47.22 28.90 -6.13
N ASP A 127 -45.98 28.43 -6.00
CA ASP A 127 -44.76 29.20 -6.29
C ASP A 127 -44.69 29.66 -7.76
N LEU A 128 -44.99 28.77 -8.72
CA LEU A 128 -45.04 29.11 -10.15
C LEU A 128 -46.16 30.12 -10.46
N LYS A 129 -47.32 30.01 -9.81
CA LYS A 129 -48.41 30.99 -9.96
C LYS A 129 -47.99 32.36 -9.44
N GLN A 130 -47.27 32.42 -8.32
CA GLN A 130 -46.77 33.68 -7.77
C GLN A 130 -45.71 34.31 -8.69
N THR A 131 -44.79 33.51 -9.21
CA THR A 131 -43.78 33.95 -10.20
C THR A 131 -44.42 34.61 -11.42
N ARG A 132 -45.52 34.02 -11.94
CA ARG A 132 -46.29 34.61 -13.06
C ARG A 132 -46.94 35.94 -12.69
N LYS A 133 -47.49 36.06 -11.47
CA LYS A 133 -48.05 37.33 -10.98
C LYS A 133 -46.98 38.41 -10.86
N ASP A 134 -45.79 38.03 -10.42
CA ASP A 134 -44.64 38.91 -10.27
C ASP A 134 -43.94 39.22 -11.62
N LYS A 135 -44.52 38.75 -12.74
CA LYS A 135 -44.03 38.92 -14.11
C LYS A 135 -42.58 38.44 -14.31
N GLN A 136 -42.16 37.44 -13.53
CA GLN A 136 -40.85 36.81 -13.68
C GLN A 136 -40.90 35.65 -14.68
N SER A 137 -39.81 35.50 -15.45
CA SER A 137 -39.69 34.47 -16.48
C SER A 137 -39.47 33.06 -15.92
N SER A 138 -38.84 32.96 -14.74
CA SER A 138 -38.53 31.70 -14.06
C SER A 138 -38.73 31.86 -12.55
N SER A 139 -39.04 30.76 -11.87
CA SER A 139 -39.13 30.77 -10.41
C SER A 139 -37.72 30.82 -9.83
N LYS A 140 -37.41 31.91 -9.11
CA LYS A 140 -36.15 32.08 -8.39
C LYS A 140 -35.87 30.91 -7.44
N ARG A 141 -36.91 30.38 -6.79
CA ARG A 141 -36.80 29.22 -5.90
C ARG A 141 -36.40 27.97 -6.67
N VAL A 142 -37.02 27.72 -7.82
CA VAL A 142 -36.67 26.55 -8.67
C VAL A 142 -35.24 26.67 -9.19
N ASP A 143 -34.84 27.86 -9.64
CA ASP A 143 -33.48 28.09 -10.16
C ASP A 143 -32.42 27.96 -9.05
N LEU A 144 -32.70 28.46 -7.84
CA LEU A 144 -31.82 28.31 -6.68
C LEU A 144 -31.69 26.84 -6.25
N LEU A 145 -32.80 26.10 -6.18
CA LEU A 145 -32.79 24.68 -5.86
C LEU A 145 -32.03 23.85 -6.90
N ALA A 146 -32.13 24.19 -8.19
CA ALA A 146 -31.35 23.55 -9.24
C ALA A 146 -29.84 23.85 -9.10
N THR A 147 -29.50 25.07 -8.70
CA THR A 147 -28.13 25.48 -8.39
C THR A 147 -27.59 24.72 -7.19
N ILE A 148 -28.35 24.62 -6.09
CA ILE A 148 -28.01 23.85 -4.90
C ILE A 148 -27.76 22.39 -5.27
N ALA A 149 -28.66 21.76 -6.03
CA ALA A 149 -28.51 20.36 -6.44
C ALA A 149 -27.20 20.12 -7.20
N THR A 150 -26.84 21.05 -8.10
CA THR A 150 -25.60 20.97 -8.89
C THR A 150 -24.37 21.13 -8.00
N LYS A 151 -24.36 22.12 -7.10
CA LYS A 151 -23.25 22.38 -6.18
C LYS A 151 -23.07 21.26 -5.15
N LEU A 152 -24.15 20.68 -4.64
CA LEU A 152 -24.10 19.53 -3.73
C LEU A 152 -23.40 18.32 -4.38
N ILE A 153 -23.74 18.00 -5.64
CA ILE A 153 -23.08 16.92 -6.37
C ILE A 153 -21.57 17.18 -6.51
N GLN A 154 -21.19 18.41 -6.86
CA GLN A 154 -19.78 18.79 -6.97
C GLN A 154 -19.05 18.70 -5.64
N TYR A 155 -19.67 19.21 -4.57
CA TYR A 155 -19.14 19.14 -3.21
C TYR A 155 -18.91 17.70 -2.77
N ASP A 156 -19.92 16.83 -2.93
CA ASP A 156 -19.83 15.42 -2.55
C ASP A 156 -18.75 14.69 -3.35
N GLN A 157 -18.64 14.95 -4.66
CA GLN A 157 -17.61 14.36 -5.52
C GLN A 157 -16.21 14.75 -5.06
N VAL A 158 -15.96 16.03 -4.79
CA VAL A 158 -14.65 16.51 -4.34
C VAL A 158 -14.34 15.97 -2.94
N LEU A 159 -15.31 15.96 -2.02
CA LEU A 159 -15.13 15.50 -0.65
C LEU A 159 -14.82 13.98 -0.59
N VAL A 160 -15.59 13.17 -1.32
CA VAL A 160 -15.33 11.73 -1.45
C VAL A 160 -14.00 11.47 -2.15
N GLY A 161 -13.67 12.26 -3.18
CA GLY A 161 -12.37 12.22 -3.86
C GLY A 161 -11.21 12.48 -2.89
N ALA A 162 -11.29 13.55 -2.10
CA ALA A 162 -10.30 13.91 -1.10
C ALA A 162 -10.15 12.81 -0.03
N ARG A 163 -11.26 12.21 0.43
CA ARG A 163 -11.21 11.06 1.35
C ARG A 163 -10.49 9.87 0.73
N LYS A 164 -10.79 9.54 -0.53
CA LYS A 164 -10.13 8.43 -1.25
C LYS A 164 -8.64 8.70 -1.42
N LEU A 165 -8.26 9.94 -1.76
CA LEU A 165 -6.86 10.37 -1.85
C LEU A 165 -6.14 10.27 -0.50
N GLY A 166 -6.79 10.69 0.59
CA GLY A 166 -6.27 10.55 1.95
C GLY A 166 -6.15 9.11 2.45
N ALA A 167 -6.79 8.14 1.77
CA ALA A 167 -6.66 6.72 2.08
C ALA A 167 -5.43 6.07 1.42
N PHE A 168 -4.79 6.74 0.45
CA PHE A 168 -3.55 6.24 -0.13
C PHE A 168 -2.42 6.29 0.90
N GLN A 169 -1.49 5.34 0.76
CA GLN A 169 -0.32 5.31 1.61
C GLN A 169 0.68 6.39 1.18
N ARG A 170 1.43 6.89 2.16
CA ARG A 170 2.57 7.75 1.88
C ARG A 170 3.77 6.92 1.43
N PRO A 171 4.62 7.45 0.53
CA PRO A 171 5.83 6.75 0.14
C PRO A 171 6.78 6.56 1.33
N SER A 172 7.50 5.45 1.36
CA SER A 172 8.53 5.24 2.38
C SER A 172 9.70 6.21 2.17
N ALA A 173 10.51 6.39 3.22
CA ALA A 173 11.72 7.20 3.13
C ALA A 173 12.69 6.69 2.05
N ARG A 174 12.76 5.36 1.88
CA ARG A 174 13.59 4.71 0.86
C ARG A 174 13.10 5.02 -0.55
N ASP A 175 11.83 4.77 -0.81
CA ASP A 175 11.24 4.94 -2.14
C ASP A 175 11.29 6.43 -2.55
N TYR A 176 10.93 7.31 -1.62
CA TYR A 176 11.06 8.76 -1.79
C TYR A 176 12.51 9.16 -2.14
N ARG A 177 13.51 8.61 -1.43
CA ARG A 177 14.92 8.87 -1.70
C ARG A 177 15.35 8.38 -3.08
N SER A 178 14.86 7.22 -3.52
CA SER A 178 15.15 6.68 -4.86
C SER A 178 14.61 7.60 -5.95
N VAL A 179 13.34 8.03 -5.85
CA VAL A 179 12.74 8.97 -6.80
C VAL A 179 13.46 10.32 -6.76
N ARG A 180 13.77 10.84 -5.57
CA ARG A 180 14.52 12.10 -5.43
C ARG A 180 15.93 12.02 -6.02
N ARG A 181 16.60 10.87 -5.90
CA ARG A 181 17.91 10.64 -6.53
C ARG A 181 17.80 10.61 -8.05
N PHE A 182 16.74 10.02 -8.60
CA PHE A 182 16.47 10.07 -10.03
C PHE A 182 16.30 11.51 -10.52
N PHE A 183 15.47 12.32 -9.87
CA PHE A 183 15.34 13.75 -10.18
C PHE A 183 16.68 14.51 -10.09
N TYR A 184 17.49 14.22 -9.08
CA TYR A 184 18.79 14.88 -8.92
C TYR A 184 19.80 14.50 -10.00
N ASN A 185 19.85 13.22 -10.39
CA ASN A 185 20.84 12.68 -11.32
C ASN A 185 20.45 12.91 -12.78
N GLU A 186 19.22 12.56 -13.14
CA GLU A 186 18.76 12.55 -14.52
C GLU A 186 18.13 13.88 -14.94
N LYS A 187 17.63 14.68 -13.98
CA LYS A 187 16.94 15.97 -14.21
C LYS A 187 15.96 15.87 -15.38
N PRO A 188 14.96 14.98 -15.28
CA PRO A 188 14.13 14.61 -16.41
C PRO A 188 13.30 15.78 -16.96
N LEU A 189 13.09 16.86 -16.19
CA LEU A 189 12.28 18.01 -16.61
C LEU A 189 13.15 19.27 -16.77
N SER A 190 12.84 20.07 -17.79
CA SER A 190 13.61 21.29 -18.11
C SER A 190 13.40 22.43 -17.12
N SER A 191 12.23 22.48 -16.48
CA SER A 191 11.87 23.52 -15.53
C SER A 191 11.97 23.03 -14.09
N MET A 192 12.78 23.70 -13.27
CA MET A 192 12.86 23.41 -11.83
C MET A 192 11.49 23.54 -11.14
N SER A 193 10.61 24.41 -11.64
CA SER A 193 9.26 24.57 -11.07
C SER A 193 8.40 23.32 -11.24
N GLU A 194 8.63 22.54 -12.30
CA GLU A 194 7.90 21.30 -12.54
C GLU A 194 8.41 20.17 -11.65
N GLU A 195 9.69 20.18 -11.25
CA GLU A 195 10.26 19.17 -10.35
C GLU A 195 9.97 19.45 -8.86
N GLN A 196 9.67 20.70 -8.51
CA GLN A 196 9.46 21.14 -7.12
C GLN A 196 8.39 20.35 -6.35
N TYR A 197 7.45 19.68 -7.04
CA TYR A 197 6.45 18.87 -6.35
C TYR A 197 7.09 17.78 -5.48
N ILE A 198 8.25 17.22 -5.90
CA ILE A 198 8.94 16.17 -5.16
C ILE A 198 9.50 16.69 -3.82
N LEU A 199 9.66 18.00 -3.65
CA LEU A 199 10.12 18.59 -2.39
C LEU A 199 9.01 18.63 -1.33
N ARG A 200 7.74 18.54 -1.74
CA ARG A 200 6.57 18.62 -0.85
C ARG A 200 6.27 17.26 -0.24
N LYS A 201 7.16 16.73 0.59
CA LYS A 201 7.09 15.38 1.16
C LYS A 201 5.73 15.02 1.79
N GLU A 202 5.07 15.98 2.42
CA GLU A 202 3.78 15.79 3.09
C GLU A 202 2.59 15.68 2.13
N ASP A 203 2.75 16.12 0.88
CA ASP A 203 1.71 16.20 -0.17
C ASP A 203 1.95 15.10 -1.24
N LEU A 204 2.60 14.00 -0.87
CA LEU A 204 2.94 12.87 -1.75
C LEU A 204 2.28 11.57 -1.29
N VAL A 205 1.78 10.82 -2.27
CA VAL A 205 1.22 9.47 -2.08
C VAL A 205 1.84 8.47 -3.05
N THR A 206 1.75 7.20 -2.70
CA THR A 206 2.12 6.08 -3.57
C THR A 206 0.89 5.31 -4.03
N LEU A 207 0.88 4.88 -5.29
CA LEU A 207 -0.14 3.96 -5.81
C LEU A 207 0.12 2.49 -5.42
N ARG A 208 1.25 2.21 -4.77
CA ARG A 208 1.55 0.87 -4.24
C ARG A 208 0.55 0.54 -3.13
N HIS A 209 -0.13 -0.58 -3.30
CA HIS A 209 -1.03 -1.12 -2.29
C HIS A 209 -0.25 -1.95 -1.27
N GLY A 210 -0.65 -1.93 0.00
CA GLY A 210 -0.23 -2.94 0.96
C GLY A 210 1.20 -2.82 1.49
N ARG A 211 1.68 -1.63 1.85
CA ARG A 211 2.97 -1.52 2.55
C ARG A 211 2.85 -1.91 4.02
N GLU A 212 2.93 -3.20 4.26
CA GLU A 212 2.88 -3.82 5.59
C GLU A 212 4.20 -3.60 6.37
N TRP A 213 5.26 -3.19 5.67
CA TRP A 213 6.63 -3.07 6.16
C TRP A 213 7.18 -1.63 6.19
N ALA A 214 6.32 -0.61 6.00
CA ALA A 214 6.74 0.79 5.91
C ALA A 214 7.54 1.27 7.13
N THR A 215 7.18 0.76 8.31
CA THR A 215 7.84 1.01 9.59
C THR A 215 9.20 0.34 9.70
N PHE A 216 9.42 -0.76 8.99
CA PHE A 216 10.65 -1.55 9.03
C PHE A 216 11.65 -1.17 7.95
N ASP A 217 11.22 -0.48 6.89
CA ASP A 217 12.12 -0.07 5.81
C ASP A 217 13.35 0.68 6.29
N GLY A 218 13.22 1.58 7.26
CA GLY A 218 14.37 2.32 7.80
C GLY A 218 15.37 1.42 8.52
N TRP A 219 14.90 0.42 9.26
CA TRP A 219 15.74 -0.53 9.98
C TRP A 219 16.38 -1.56 9.04
N VAL A 220 15.60 -2.08 8.10
CA VAL A 220 16.05 -3.00 7.04
C VAL A 220 17.06 -2.29 6.13
N GLU A 221 16.81 -1.05 5.72
CA GLU A 221 17.77 -0.23 4.96
C GLU A 221 19.06 -0.03 5.76
N GLY A 222 18.97 0.20 7.07
CA GLY A 222 20.13 0.24 7.97
C GLY A 222 20.92 -1.07 8.02
N LEU A 223 20.25 -2.21 8.07
CA LEU A 223 20.89 -3.53 8.03
C LEU A 223 21.52 -3.85 6.69
N VAL A 224 20.80 -3.61 5.60
CA VAL A 224 21.26 -3.88 4.23
C VAL A 224 22.40 -2.94 3.84
N SER A 225 22.37 -1.67 4.26
CA SER A 225 23.45 -0.71 4.01
C SER A 225 24.72 -1.01 4.81
N LYS A 226 24.59 -1.57 6.01
CA LYS A 226 25.71 -2.05 6.83
C LYS A 226 26.27 -3.39 6.35
N PHE A 227 25.56 -4.11 5.49
CA PHE A 227 26.02 -5.39 4.98
C PHE A 227 27.23 -5.17 4.04
N PRO A 228 28.40 -5.78 4.32
CA PRO A 228 29.65 -5.44 3.64
C PRO A 228 29.67 -5.88 2.16
N TRP A 229 28.80 -6.79 1.76
CA TRP A 229 28.81 -7.38 0.42
C TRP A 229 27.70 -6.81 -0.47
N LYS A 230 27.94 -5.59 -1.00
CA LYS A 230 27.05 -4.93 -1.98
C LYS A 230 26.78 -5.80 -3.22
N TRP A 231 27.73 -6.64 -3.61
CA TRP A 231 27.56 -7.57 -4.73
C TRP A 231 26.56 -8.69 -4.39
N LEU A 232 26.57 -9.19 -3.14
CA LEU A 232 25.65 -10.23 -2.69
C LEU A 232 24.24 -9.67 -2.56
N THR A 233 24.07 -8.47 -2.01
CA THR A 233 22.75 -7.82 -1.93
C THR A 233 22.18 -7.56 -3.34
N ARG A 234 23.00 -7.11 -4.30
CA ARG A 234 22.60 -6.96 -5.71
C ARG A 234 22.26 -8.29 -6.40
N LYS A 235 22.87 -9.40 -5.98
CA LYS A 235 22.56 -10.75 -6.51
C LYS A 235 21.33 -11.38 -5.87
N LEU A 236 21.13 -11.15 -4.59
CA LEU A 236 20.01 -11.68 -3.84
C LEU A 236 18.72 -10.93 -4.19
N PHE A 237 18.76 -9.59 -4.22
CA PHE A 237 17.57 -8.73 -4.32
C PHE A 237 17.22 -8.26 -5.72
N THR A 238 18.01 -8.57 -6.75
CA THR A 238 17.72 -8.16 -8.13
C THR A 238 17.57 -9.38 -9.03
N THR A 239 16.42 -9.51 -9.70
CA THR A 239 16.19 -10.55 -10.73
C THR A 239 16.94 -10.21 -12.01
N PRO A 240 17.29 -11.21 -12.85
CA PRO A 240 17.97 -10.95 -14.12
C PRO A 240 17.17 -10.04 -15.05
N GLU A 241 15.84 -10.10 -15.00
CA GLU A 241 14.94 -9.23 -15.76
C GLU A 241 14.97 -7.77 -15.28
N LEU A 242 14.96 -7.52 -13.96
CA LEU A 242 15.06 -6.15 -13.42
C LEU A 242 16.40 -5.49 -13.74
N ARG A 243 17.48 -6.27 -13.92
CA ARG A 243 18.77 -5.74 -14.36
C ARG A 243 18.75 -5.27 -15.80
N LYS A 244 17.84 -5.78 -16.63
CA LYS A 244 17.68 -5.35 -18.02
C LYS A 244 16.82 -4.09 -18.15
N LYS A 245 16.17 -3.61 -17.08
CA LYS A 245 15.26 -2.43 -17.13
C LYS A 245 15.99 -1.09 -17.14
N SER A 246 17.25 -1.01 -16.71
CA SER A 246 18.06 0.20 -16.86
C SER A 246 19.52 -0.16 -17.06
N THR A 247 20.15 0.64 -17.91
CA THR A 247 21.58 0.57 -18.22
C THR A 247 22.38 1.55 -17.34
N SER A 248 21.71 2.53 -16.74
CA SER A 248 22.33 3.50 -15.83
C SER A 248 22.85 2.86 -14.53
N ASP A 249 24.05 3.26 -14.09
CA ASP A 249 24.61 2.80 -12.79
C ASP A 249 24.04 3.58 -11.59
N THR A 250 23.13 4.53 -11.85
CA THR A 250 22.54 5.43 -10.87
C THR A 250 21.17 4.97 -10.38
N ILE A 251 20.48 4.14 -11.17
CA ILE A 251 19.13 3.63 -10.88
C ILE A 251 19.20 2.15 -10.52
N PHE A 252 18.70 1.81 -9.33
CA PHE A 252 18.74 0.46 -8.80
C PHE A 252 17.32 -0.07 -8.60
N TYR A 253 16.96 -1.07 -9.38
CA TYR A 253 15.71 -1.83 -9.24
C TYR A 253 15.90 -2.96 -8.24
N TYR A 254 14.91 -3.15 -7.36
CA TYR A 254 14.90 -4.25 -6.40
C TYR A 254 13.60 -5.04 -6.53
N SER A 255 13.70 -6.36 -6.44
CA SER A 255 12.51 -7.22 -6.44
C SER A 255 11.77 -7.07 -5.10
N PRO A 256 10.52 -6.60 -5.10
CA PRO A 256 9.74 -6.44 -3.87
C PRO A 256 9.55 -7.78 -3.16
N SER A 257 9.18 -8.84 -3.89
CA SER A 257 8.93 -10.17 -3.31
C SER A 257 10.16 -10.76 -2.62
N ARG A 258 11.37 -10.54 -3.15
CA ARG A 258 12.61 -11.02 -2.50
C ARG A 258 12.99 -10.23 -1.26
N ILE A 259 12.73 -8.92 -1.26
CA ILE A 259 12.90 -8.09 -0.05
C ILE A 259 11.91 -8.56 1.01
N GLU A 260 10.66 -8.81 0.65
CA GLU A 260 9.62 -9.30 1.56
C GLU A 260 9.99 -10.66 2.15
N GLN A 261 10.45 -11.62 1.34
CA GLN A 261 10.93 -12.92 1.83
C GLN A 261 12.11 -12.77 2.80
N PHE A 262 13.05 -11.87 2.52
CA PHE A 262 14.20 -11.64 3.39
C PHE A 262 13.79 -10.99 4.72
N VAL A 263 12.88 -10.02 4.69
CA VAL A 263 12.32 -9.41 5.90
C VAL A 263 11.58 -10.46 6.73
N CYS A 264 10.74 -11.27 6.11
CA CYS A 264 10.06 -12.40 6.77
C CYS A 264 11.06 -13.40 7.37
N LEU A 265 12.17 -13.71 6.69
CA LEU A 265 13.22 -14.59 7.20
C LEU A 265 13.89 -14.00 8.45
N ILE A 266 14.26 -12.71 8.42
CA ILE A 266 14.87 -12.04 9.58
C ILE A 266 13.92 -12.08 10.77
N ILE A 267 12.64 -11.78 10.55
CA ILE A 267 11.64 -11.75 11.63
C ILE A 267 11.43 -13.14 12.21
N THR A 268 11.34 -14.15 11.35
CA THR A 268 11.26 -15.56 11.77
C THR A 268 12.49 -15.95 12.59
N PHE A 269 13.68 -15.51 12.19
CA PHE A 269 14.91 -15.76 12.93
C PHE A 269 14.93 -15.07 14.29
N ILE A 270 14.48 -13.80 14.38
CA ILE A 270 14.36 -13.07 15.66
C ILE A 270 13.39 -13.80 16.60
N ILE A 271 12.22 -14.19 16.10
CA ILE A 271 11.22 -14.95 16.87
C ILE A 271 11.81 -16.28 17.35
N PHE A 272 12.51 -17.01 16.49
CA PHE A 272 13.18 -18.25 16.85
C PHE A 272 14.22 -18.05 17.96
N VAL A 273 15.06 -17.02 17.86
CA VAL A 273 16.04 -16.70 18.91
C VAL A 273 15.34 -16.36 20.23
N LEU A 274 14.28 -15.56 20.20
CA LEU A 274 13.50 -15.23 21.41
C LEU A 274 12.80 -16.45 22.03
N LEU A 275 12.43 -17.45 21.22
CA LEU A 275 11.87 -18.70 21.73
C LEU A 275 12.92 -19.58 22.41
N VAL A 276 14.12 -19.70 21.83
CA VAL A 276 15.16 -20.63 22.31
C VAL A 276 16.01 -20.05 23.45
N LEU A 277 16.34 -18.76 23.39
CA LEU A 277 17.29 -18.12 24.31
C LEU A 277 16.90 -18.27 25.80
N PRO A 278 15.61 -18.24 26.17
CA PRO A 278 15.21 -18.37 27.58
C PRO A 278 15.33 -19.79 28.10
N VAL A 279 15.13 -20.78 27.24
CA VAL A 279 15.40 -22.20 27.58
C VAL A 279 16.89 -22.40 27.86
N VAL A 280 17.76 -21.80 27.03
CA VAL A 280 19.22 -21.86 27.22
C VAL A 280 19.65 -21.09 28.47
N ALA A 281 19.09 -19.90 28.72
CA ALA A 281 19.35 -19.10 29.91
C ALA A 281 18.97 -19.86 31.19
N MET A 282 17.81 -20.52 31.19
CA MET A 282 17.35 -21.37 32.29
C MET A 282 18.23 -22.60 32.50
N TYR A 283 18.68 -23.25 31.42
CA TYR A 283 19.62 -24.36 31.50
C TYR A 283 20.94 -23.95 32.16
N LYS A 284 21.50 -22.79 31.75
CA LYS A 284 22.74 -22.25 32.33
C LYS A 284 22.58 -21.85 33.80
N LEU A 285 21.46 -21.22 34.16
CA LEU A 285 21.16 -20.84 35.54
C LEU A 285 21.07 -22.07 36.46
N THR A 286 20.50 -23.17 35.97
CA THR A 286 20.32 -24.41 36.74
C THR A 286 21.60 -25.26 36.83
N TYR A 287 22.45 -25.27 35.79
CA TYR A 287 23.62 -26.15 35.73
C TYR A 287 24.93 -25.51 36.26
N VAL A 288 25.10 -24.19 36.13
CA VAL A 288 26.38 -23.50 36.39
C VAL A 288 26.31 -22.54 37.59
N GLY A 289 25.11 -22.08 37.97
CA GLY A 289 24.91 -21.10 39.03
C GLY A 289 24.61 -21.74 40.39
N ASN A 290 25.27 -21.25 41.44
CA ASN A 290 24.93 -21.56 42.83
C ASN A 290 23.43 -21.33 43.06
N ARG A 291 22.78 -22.31 43.69
CA ARG A 291 21.32 -22.42 43.76
C ARG A 291 20.66 -21.21 44.45
N ASN A 292 19.51 -20.85 43.87
CA ASN A 292 18.42 -20.04 44.43
C ASN A 292 18.49 -18.54 44.15
N ASN A 293 17.72 -18.14 43.14
CA ASN A 293 16.57 -17.28 43.34
C ASN A 293 15.50 -17.69 42.32
N LEU A 294 14.43 -18.35 42.76
CA LEU A 294 13.22 -18.54 41.94
C LEU A 294 12.75 -17.21 41.32
N PHE A 295 13.01 -16.10 42.02
CA PHE A 295 12.82 -14.74 41.54
C PHE A 295 13.64 -14.39 40.29
N ASP A 296 14.88 -14.87 40.14
CA ASP A 296 15.69 -14.64 38.93
C ASP A 296 15.13 -15.43 37.73
N ALA A 297 14.69 -16.67 37.96
CA ALA A 297 14.02 -17.48 36.95
C ALA A 297 12.68 -16.84 36.50
N ILE A 298 11.86 -16.38 37.45
CA ILE A 298 10.62 -15.65 37.17
C ILE A 298 10.94 -14.34 36.42
N GLY A 299 11.99 -13.62 36.81
CA GLY A 299 12.45 -12.40 36.15
C GLY A 299 12.82 -12.61 34.68
N ILE A 300 13.61 -13.66 34.39
CA ILE A 300 13.96 -14.08 33.02
C ILE A 300 12.68 -14.41 32.24
N LEU A 301 11.77 -15.19 32.81
CA LEU A 301 10.51 -15.57 32.16
C LEU A 301 9.67 -14.35 31.78
N VAL A 302 9.44 -13.43 32.71
CA VAL A 302 8.66 -12.22 32.47
C VAL A 302 9.33 -11.35 31.42
N ALA A 303 10.65 -11.13 31.53
CA ALA A 303 11.40 -10.32 30.57
C ALA A 303 11.32 -10.88 29.15
N PHE A 304 11.57 -12.17 28.96
CA PHE A 304 11.54 -12.78 27.63
C PHE A 304 10.13 -12.95 27.07
N THR A 305 9.13 -13.18 27.92
CA THR A 305 7.73 -13.16 27.49
C THR A 305 7.36 -11.78 26.97
N LEU A 306 7.72 -10.71 27.69
CA LEU A 306 7.46 -9.34 27.24
C LEU A 306 8.22 -9.02 25.94
N LEU A 307 9.47 -9.43 25.81
CA LEU A 307 10.25 -9.26 24.58
C LEU A 307 9.65 -10.04 23.41
N PHE A 308 9.18 -11.26 23.63
CA PHE A 308 8.49 -12.06 22.63
C PHE A 308 7.18 -11.40 22.19
N SER A 309 6.33 -10.98 23.13
CA SER A 309 5.08 -10.28 22.83
C SER A 309 5.33 -8.95 22.10
N ALA A 310 6.34 -8.19 22.51
CA ALA A 310 6.72 -6.95 21.86
C ALA A 310 7.26 -7.21 20.45
N ALA A 311 8.16 -8.17 20.28
CA ALA A 311 8.70 -8.55 18.98
C ALA A 311 7.61 -9.07 18.05
N MET A 312 6.72 -9.95 18.52
CA MET A 312 5.60 -10.45 17.72
C MET A 312 4.62 -9.33 17.36
N GLY A 313 4.26 -8.45 18.31
CA GLY A 313 3.33 -7.35 18.07
C GLY A 313 3.89 -6.23 17.19
N MET A 314 5.19 -5.98 17.27
CA MET A 314 5.84 -4.98 16.42
C MET A 314 6.18 -5.58 15.05
N LEU A 315 6.87 -6.73 15.01
CA LEU A 315 7.45 -7.28 13.79
C LEU A 315 6.45 -8.07 12.93
N THR A 316 5.29 -8.45 13.46
CA THR A 316 4.31 -9.24 12.71
C THR A 316 2.94 -8.57 12.69
N LYS A 317 2.03 -9.06 11.84
CA LYS A 317 0.63 -8.62 11.82
C LYS A 317 -0.25 -9.35 12.82
N ALA A 318 0.33 -9.88 13.89
CA ALA A 318 -0.42 -10.62 14.88
C ALA A 318 -1.60 -9.77 15.38
N LYS A 319 -2.82 -10.26 15.17
CA LYS A 319 -4.00 -9.62 15.74
C LYS A 319 -3.88 -9.66 17.26
N ARG A 320 -4.57 -8.75 17.95
CA ARG A 320 -4.53 -8.69 19.42
C ARG A 320 -4.78 -10.07 20.07
N HIS A 321 -5.73 -10.85 19.55
CA HIS A 321 -6.01 -12.19 20.07
C HIS A 321 -4.93 -13.24 19.73
N GLU A 322 -4.29 -13.14 18.57
CA GLU A 322 -3.16 -14.02 18.18
C GLU A 322 -1.96 -13.77 19.10
N LEU A 323 -1.70 -12.49 19.42
CA LEU A 323 -0.64 -12.10 20.35
C LEU A 323 -0.92 -12.61 21.77
N PHE A 324 -2.16 -12.54 22.26
CA PHE A 324 -2.55 -13.12 23.55
C PHE A 324 -2.37 -14.63 23.57
N ALA A 325 -2.85 -15.33 22.53
CA ALA A 325 -2.74 -16.79 22.45
C ALA A 325 -1.27 -17.25 22.40
N ALA A 326 -0.45 -16.60 21.58
CA ALA A 326 0.98 -16.91 21.47
C ALA A 326 1.74 -16.63 22.78
N SER A 327 1.45 -15.50 23.44
CA SER A 327 2.08 -15.16 24.72
C SER A 327 1.69 -16.14 25.83
N ALA A 328 0.43 -16.58 25.88
CA ALA A 328 -0.05 -17.57 26.83
C ALA A 328 0.60 -18.95 26.59
N ALA A 329 0.66 -19.40 25.34
CA ALA A 329 1.33 -20.64 24.96
C ALA A 329 2.82 -20.60 25.33
N TYR A 330 3.48 -19.49 25.06
CA TYR A 330 4.89 -19.29 25.40
C TYR A 330 5.14 -19.30 26.91
N CYS A 331 4.31 -18.59 27.69
CA CYS A 331 4.35 -18.64 29.15
C CYS A 331 4.18 -20.06 29.68
N ALA A 332 3.20 -20.80 29.15
CA ALA A 332 2.94 -22.18 29.59
C ALA A 332 4.15 -23.08 29.38
N VAL A 333 4.83 -22.98 28.23
CA VAL A 333 6.06 -23.74 27.94
C VAL A 333 7.15 -23.39 28.96
N LEU A 334 7.43 -22.09 29.18
CA LEU A 334 8.48 -21.67 30.11
C LEU A 334 8.18 -22.07 31.57
N VAL A 335 6.93 -21.97 32.03
CA VAL A 335 6.53 -22.39 33.38
C VAL A 335 6.69 -23.90 33.57
N VAL A 336 6.32 -24.71 32.57
CA VAL A 336 6.52 -26.17 32.61
C VAL A 336 8.01 -26.52 32.68
N PHE A 337 8.86 -25.79 31.95
CA PHE A 337 10.32 -25.98 32.05
C PHE A 337 10.82 -25.70 33.47
N ILE A 338 10.41 -24.60 34.11
CA ILE A 338 10.79 -24.28 35.50
C ILE A 338 10.32 -25.36 36.48
N SER A 339 9.06 -25.79 36.38
CA SER A 339 8.46 -26.81 37.26
C SER A 339 9.21 -28.15 37.20
N ASN A 340 9.65 -28.56 36.01
CA ASN A 340 10.41 -29.81 35.84
C ASN A 340 11.81 -29.75 36.48
N PHE A 341 12.47 -28.59 36.49
CA PHE A 341 13.79 -28.44 37.13
C PHE A 341 13.70 -28.38 38.66
N ASP A 342 12.65 -27.75 39.20
CA ASP A 342 12.43 -27.70 40.65
C ASP A 342 12.12 -29.11 41.22
N GLY A 343 11.31 -29.89 40.51
CA GLY A 343 10.94 -31.26 40.90
C GLY A 343 12.09 -32.28 40.87
N GLN A 344 13.13 -32.10 40.04
CA GLN A 344 14.31 -32.98 40.04
C GLN A 344 15.25 -32.69 41.22
N ASN A 345 15.35 -31.43 41.65
CA ASN A 345 16.18 -31.05 42.81
C ASN A 345 15.57 -31.52 44.14
N GLY A 346 14.25 -31.62 44.25
CA GLY A 346 13.56 -32.15 45.44
C GLY A 346 13.78 -33.65 45.69
N LYS A 347 14.09 -34.45 44.66
CA LYS A 347 14.32 -35.90 44.79
C LYS A 347 15.72 -36.29 45.25
N MET A 348 16.72 -35.41 45.12
CA MET A 348 18.09 -35.65 45.62
C MET A 348 18.27 -35.28 47.11
N GLY A 349 17.26 -34.67 47.74
CA GLY A 349 17.32 -34.19 49.13
C GLY A 349 16.71 -35.11 50.18
N SER A 350 16.22 -36.31 49.83
CA SER A 350 15.67 -37.26 50.80
C SER A 350 16.62 -38.44 50.94
N PRO A 351 17.49 -38.48 51.98
CA PRO A 351 18.04 -39.75 52.44
C PRO A 351 16.85 -40.61 52.91
N GLY A 352 16.83 -41.87 52.49
CA GLY A 352 15.83 -42.84 52.96
C GLY A 352 15.75 -42.86 54.48
N GLY A 353 14.52 -42.88 54.99
CA GLY A 353 14.24 -43.28 56.37
C GLY A 353 14.41 -44.78 56.56
#